data_AF-A0A0N1KHK2-F1
#
_entry.id   AF-A0A0N1KHK2-F1
#
_cell.length_a   1.000
_cell.length_b   1.000
_cell.length_c   1.000
_cell.angle_alpha   90.00
_cell.angle_beta   90.00
_cell.angle_gamma   90.00
#
_symmetry.space_group_name_H-M   'P 1'
#
loop_
_entity.id
_entity.type
_entity.pdbx_description
1 polymer ?
#
loop_
_entity_poly.entity_id
_entity_poly.type
_entity_poly.pdbx_seq_one_letter_code
_entity_poly.pdbx_strand_id
1 'polypeptide(L)'
;MSFTDEMLNDVASSFLKRVRKQNGITEGELAILLKISQQQVSRYENGKTKLTIGRINQYLDIFGLNWKCFANEIIKSTEQFKNN
;
A
#
# COMPACT_ATOMS: atom_id res chain seq x y z
N MET A 1 21.97 7.34 -2.90
CA MET A 1 20.86 7.41 -1.95
C MET A 1 20.28 6.01 -1.81
N SER A 2 20.38 5.37 -0.64
CA SER A 2 19.73 4.07 -0.41
C SER A 2 18.22 4.28 -0.24
N PHE A 3 17.42 3.41 -0.83
CA PHE A 3 15.98 3.40 -0.60
C PHE A 3 15.75 2.88 0.83
N THR A 4 15.21 3.72 1.71
CA THR A 4 15.04 3.36 3.11
C THR A 4 13.73 2.59 3.34
N ASP A 5 13.67 1.82 4.43
CA ASP A 5 12.45 1.14 4.86
C ASP A 5 11.27 2.11 5.08
N GLU A 6 11.56 3.35 5.45
CA GLU A 6 10.55 4.40 5.65
C GLU A 6 9.92 4.79 4.31
N MET A 7 10.75 5.04 3.28
CA MET A 7 10.27 5.32 1.93
C MET A 7 9.44 4.16 1.38
N LEU A 8 9.86 2.91 1.62
CA LEU A 8 9.11 1.74 1.18
C LEU A 8 7.70 1.71 1.82
N ASN A 9 7.61 2.00 3.11
CA ASN A 9 6.35 2.00 3.84
C ASN A 9 5.41 3.12 3.36
N ASP A 10 5.96 4.31 3.07
CA ASP A 10 5.18 5.45 2.57
C ASP A 10 4.62 5.18 1.17
N VAL A 11 5.43 4.57 0.29
CA VAL A 11 4.97 4.13 -1.03
C VAL A 11 3.90 3.06 -0.89
N ALA A 12 4.10 2.04 -0.05
CA ALA A 12 3.13 0.98 0.17
C ALA A 12 1.79 1.50 0.71
N SER A 13 1.81 2.32 1.77
CA SER A 13 0.60 2.87 2.38
C SER A 13 -0.19 3.74 1.40
N SER A 14 0.48 4.62 0.67
CA SER A 14 -0.13 5.52 -0.31
C SER A 14 -0.71 4.77 -1.51
N PHE A 15 0.05 3.81 -2.06
CA PHE A 15 -0.38 2.97 -3.16
C PHE A 15 -1.64 2.18 -2.82
N LEU A 16 -1.62 1.46 -1.71
CA LEU A 16 -2.73 0.59 -1.31
C LEU A 16 -4.00 1.38 -0.97
N LYS A 17 -3.87 2.53 -0.30
CA LYS A 17 -4.97 3.47 -0.07
C LYS A 17 -5.60 3.96 -1.37
N ARG A 18 -4.77 4.29 -2.36
CA ARG A 18 -5.23 4.73 -3.67
C ARG A 18 -5.97 3.62 -4.40
N VAL A 19 -5.43 2.40 -4.42
CA VAL A 19 -6.07 1.23 -5.03
C VAL A 19 -7.43 0.97 -4.40
N ARG A 20 -7.54 0.97 -3.07
CA ARG A 20 -8.83 0.80 -2.37
C ARG A 20 -9.84 1.85 -2.81
N LYS A 21 -9.45 3.13 -2.79
CA LYS A 21 -10.33 4.23 -3.18
C LYS A 21 -10.78 4.15 -4.64
N GLN A 22 -9.90 3.72 -5.56
CA GLN A 22 -10.24 3.52 -6.97
C GLN A 22 -11.28 2.41 -7.18
N ASN A 23 -11.33 1.44 -6.26
CA ASN A 23 -12.33 0.37 -6.26
C ASN A 23 -13.62 0.76 -5.50
N GLY A 24 -13.73 1.99 -4.98
CA GLY A 24 -14.96 2.50 -4.39
C GLY A 24 -15.35 1.92 -3.02
N ILE A 25 -14.50 1.11 -2.40
CA ILE A 25 -14.79 0.51 -1.09
C ILE A 25 -14.22 1.34 0.08
N THR A 26 -14.91 1.33 1.20
CA THR A 26 -14.52 1.92 2.47
C THR A 26 -13.41 1.13 3.17
N GLU A 27 -12.75 1.74 4.16
CA GLU A 27 -11.79 1.02 5.00
C GLU A 27 -12.46 -0.14 5.77
N GLY A 28 -13.74 0.00 6.13
CA GLY A 28 -14.50 -1.03 6.83
C GLY A 28 -14.78 -2.25 5.95
N GLU A 29 -15.18 -2.02 4.70
CA GLU A 29 -15.37 -3.10 3.72
C GLU A 29 -14.05 -3.82 3.43
N LEU A 30 -12.95 -3.08 3.27
CA LEU A 30 -11.63 -3.70 3.11
C LEU A 30 -11.21 -4.49 4.35
N ALA A 31 -11.51 -3.99 5.55
CA ALA A 31 -11.19 -4.67 6.80
C ALA A 31 -11.90 -6.04 6.91
N ILE A 32 -13.16 -6.12 6.44
CA ILE A 32 -13.91 -7.39 6.35
C ILE A 32 -13.19 -8.37 5.43
N LEU A 33 -12.78 -7.93 4.23
CA LEU A 33 -12.06 -8.77 3.27
C LEU A 33 -10.72 -9.28 3.82
N LEU A 34 -10.00 -8.43 4.56
CA LEU A 34 -8.71 -8.75 5.17
C LEU A 34 -8.82 -9.48 6.51
N LYS A 35 -10.03 -9.63 7.06
CA LYS A 35 -10.31 -10.19 8.39
C LYS A 35 -9.52 -9.50 9.50
N ILE A 36 -9.52 -8.17 9.50
CA ILE A 36 -8.88 -7.30 10.51
C ILE A 36 -9.84 -6.18 10.94
N SER A 37 -9.42 -5.33 11.87
CA SER A 37 -10.21 -4.14 12.24
C SER A 37 -10.06 -3.01 11.22
N GLN A 38 -11.10 -2.18 11.08
CA GLN A 38 -11.05 -0.96 10.27
C GLN A 38 -9.94 0.00 10.74
N GLN A 39 -9.71 0.08 12.06
CA GLN A 39 -8.60 0.86 12.62
C GLN A 39 -7.23 0.36 12.14
N GLN A 40 -7.06 -0.96 11.96
CA GLN A 40 -5.82 -1.54 11.46
C GLN A 40 -5.60 -1.21 9.98
N VAL A 41 -6.66 -1.25 9.15
CA VAL A 41 -6.61 -0.73 7.76
C VAL A 41 -6.19 0.74 7.76
N SER A 42 -6.82 1.57 8.60
CA SER A 42 -6.49 2.99 8.69
C SER A 42 -5.03 3.23 9.09
N ARG A 43 -4.49 2.45 10.04
CA ARG A 43 -3.07 2.53 10.43
C ARG A 43 -2.13 2.18 9.28
N TYR A 44 -2.48 1.16 8.48
CA TYR A 44 -1.69 0.79 7.30
C TYR A 44 -1.73 1.87 6.23
N GLU A 45 -2.92 2.36 5.87
CA GLU A 45 -3.10 3.36 4.80
C GLU A 45 -2.57 4.75 5.15
N ASN A 46 -2.32 5.02 6.44
CA ASN A 46 -1.72 6.27 6.91
C ASN A 46 -0.26 6.09 7.39
N GLY A 47 0.38 4.97 7.06
CA GLY A 47 1.79 4.70 7.35
C GLY A 47 2.12 4.53 8.84
N LYS A 48 1.13 4.53 9.73
CA LYS A 48 1.31 4.41 11.20
C LYS A 48 1.76 3.02 11.64
N THR A 49 1.59 2.01 10.79
CA THR A 49 2.08 0.66 11.05
C THR A 49 2.72 0.12 9.78
N LYS A 50 3.94 -0.40 9.90
CA LYS A 50 4.66 -0.98 8.77
C LYS A 50 3.86 -2.14 8.17
N LEU A 51 3.66 -2.08 6.86
CA LEU A 51 3.06 -3.17 6.10
C LEU A 51 4.08 -4.28 5.89
N THR A 52 3.67 -5.52 6.16
CA THR A 52 4.47 -6.71 5.83
C THR A 52 4.25 -7.10 4.37
N ILE A 53 5.21 -7.84 3.79
CA ILE A 53 5.07 -8.40 2.43
C ILE A 53 3.78 -9.21 2.29
N GLY A 54 3.46 -10.05 3.27
CA GLY A 54 2.22 -10.83 3.27
C GLY A 54 0.97 -9.94 3.28
N ARG A 55 0.98 -8.81 3.99
CA ARG A 55 -0.15 -7.88 3.99
C ARG A 55 -0.30 -7.16 2.65
N ILE A 56 0.81 -6.78 2.03
CA ILE A 56 0.80 -6.21 0.67
C ILE A 56 0.22 -7.24 -0.31
N ASN A 57 0.65 -8.51 -0.25
CA ASN A 57 0.12 -9.56 -1.12
C ASN A 57 -1.39 -9.70 -1.01
N GLN A 58 -1.94 -9.69 0.20
CA GLN A 58 -3.39 -9.78 0.41
C GLN A 58 -4.16 -8.63 -0.24
N TYR A 59 -3.64 -7.41 -0.19
CA TYR A 59 -4.27 -6.29 -0.92
C TYR A 59 -4.21 -6.53 -2.43
N LEU A 60 -3.05 -6.95 -2.94
CA LEU A 60 -2.90 -7.23 -4.37
C LEU A 60 -3.90 -8.29 -4.83
N ASP A 61 -4.04 -9.38 -4.07
CA ASP A 61 -4.99 -10.46 -4.37
C ASP A 61 -6.44 -9.96 -4.36
N ILE A 62 -6.84 -9.20 -3.33
CA ILE A 62 -8.20 -8.63 -3.20
C ILE A 62 -8.56 -7.76 -4.41
N PHE A 63 -7.60 -6.97 -4.91
CA PHE A 63 -7.82 -6.02 -6.00
C PHE A 63 -7.42 -6.56 -7.37
N GLY A 64 -7.08 -7.85 -7.50
CA GLY A 64 -6.68 -8.46 -8.77
C GLY A 64 -5.40 -7.87 -9.38
N LEU A 65 -4.51 -7.36 -8.52
CA LEU A 65 -3.21 -6.80 -8.90
C LEU A 65 -2.09 -7.81 -8.69
N ASN A 66 -0.91 -7.50 -9.22
CA ASN A 66 0.28 -8.30 -9.03
C ASN A 66 1.46 -7.45 -8.55
N TRP A 67 2.54 -8.11 -8.16
CA TRP A 67 3.75 -7.46 -7.65
C TRP A 67 4.40 -6.51 -8.66
N LYS A 68 4.23 -6.71 -9.97
CA LYS A 68 4.73 -5.77 -10.99
C LYS A 68 4.05 -4.41 -10.87
N CYS A 69 2.76 -4.36 -10.55
CA CYS A 69 2.05 -3.10 -10.31
C CYS A 69 2.66 -2.33 -9.14
N PHE A 70 2.96 -3.01 -8.03
CA PHE A 70 3.57 -2.37 -6.87
C PHE A 70 5.04 -1.99 -7.10
N ALA A 71 5.83 -2.85 -7.74
CA ALA A 71 7.23 -2.56 -8.09
C ALA A 71 7.34 -1.32 -9.00
N ASN A 72 6.43 -1.16 -9.95
CA ASN A 72 6.35 0.04 -10.78
C ASN A 72 6.09 1.30 -9.96
N GLU A 73 5.29 1.22 -8.90
CA GLU A 73 5.07 2.37 -8.01
C GLU A 73 6.36 2.74 -7.27
N ILE A 74 7.09 1.76 -6.75
CA ILE A 74 8.40 1.97 -6.11
C ILE A 74 9.36 2.67 -7.07
N ILE A 75 9.50 2.15 -8.30
CA ILE A 75 10.39 2.73 -9.32
C ILE A 75 10.00 4.18 -9.61
N LYS A 76 8.72 4.46 -9.87
CA LYS A 76 8.23 5.82 -10.12
C LYS A 76 8.55 6.77 -8.97
N SER A 77 8.31 6.33 -7.73
CA SER A 77 8.66 7.12 -6.56
C SER A 77 10.16 7.40 -6.51
N THR A 78 11.02 6.42 -6.80
CA THR A 78 12.49 6.63 -6.82
C THR A 78 12.97 7.59 -7.91
N GLU A 79 12.31 7.66 -9.06
CA GLU A 79 12.66 8.56 -10.16
C GLU A 79 12.32 10.02 -9.84
N GLN A 80 11.19 10.26 -9.16
CA GLN A 80 10.80 11.61 -8.71
C GLN A 80 11.81 12.22 -7.74
N PHE A 81 12.49 11.41 -6.92
CA PHE A 81 13.55 11.89 -6.02
C PHE A 81 14.87 12.21 -6.71
N LYS A 82 15.13 11.70 -7.92
CA LYS A 82 16.36 12.03 -8.67
C LYS A 82 16.28 13.38 -9.38
N ASN A 83 15.07 13.89 -9.55
CA ASN A 83 14.79 15.14 -10.27
C ASN A 83 14.53 16.34 -9.33
N ASN A 84 14.71 16.14 -8.01
CA ASN A 84 14.66 17.16 -6.96
C ASN A 84 16.03 17.24 -6.28
#